data_AF-A0A160MBN2-F1
#
_entry.id   AF-A0A160MBN2-F1
#
_cell.length_a   1.000
_cell.length_b   1.000
_cell.length_c   1.000
_cell.angle_alpha   90.00
_cell.angle_beta   90.00
_cell.angle_gamma   90.00
#
_symmetry.space_group_name_H-M   'P 1'
#
loop_
_entity.id
_entity.type
_entity.pdbx_description
1 polymer ?
#
loop_
_entity_poly.entity_id
_entity_poly.type
_entity_poly.pdbx_seq_one_letter_code
_entity_poly.pdbx_strand_id
1 'polypeptide(L)'
;MYTYQSFVTDGTFTLLRPVISSFLLITVVLFVLVWLPKALQGFLNGFTVMAVALISIIISGQVLFFGAILADELGMGGGSGFWMFLVIVILGTVSPIIYFMRHREAGS
;
A
#
# COMPACT_ATOMS: atom_id res chain seq x y z
N MET A 1 28.16 -16.28 -3.61
CA MET A 1 27.64 -15.66 -4.87
C MET A 1 26.13 -15.75 -4.83
N TYR A 2 25.40 -14.62 -4.96
CA TYR A 2 23.95 -14.65 -5.09
C TYR A 2 23.57 -15.24 -6.46
N THR A 3 22.60 -16.14 -6.51
CA THR A 3 22.11 -16.81 -7.73
C THR A 3 21.20 -15.93 -8.58
N TYR A 4 20.70 -14.81 -8.03
CA TYR A 4 19.88 -13.82 -8.72
C TYR A 4 20.65 -12.50 -8.85
N GLN A 5 20.72 -11.96 -10.07
CA GLN A 5 21.61 -10.86 -10.41
C GLN A 5 21.10 -9.44 -10.08
N SER A 6 19.89 -9.24 -9.54
CA SER A 6 19.32 -7.88 -9.42
C SER A 6 18.56 -7.57 -8.12
N PHE A 7 19.00 -8.08 -6.97
CA PHE A 7 18.48 -7.61 -5.67
C PHE A 7 18.89 -6.18 -5.33
N VAL A 8 19.77 -5.61 -6.15
CA VAL A 8 20.35 -4.30 -6.02
C VAL A 8 20.13 -3.57 -7.33
N THR A 9 19.61 -2.35 -7.25
CA THR A 9 19.56 -1.44 -8.38
C THR A 9 20.10 -0.11 -7.88
N ASP A 10 21.16 0.38 -8.53
CA ASP A 10 21.83 1.63 -8.17
C ASP A 10 22.27 1.71 -6.69
N GLY A 11 22.77 0.61 -6.14
CA GLY A 11 23.20 0.54 -4.73
C GLY A 11 22.04 0.50 -3.71
N THR A 12 20.80 0.39 -4.17
CA THR A 12 19.61 0.28 -3.31
C THR A 12 19.06 -1.14 -3.31
N PHE A 13 18.59 -1.60 -2.15
CA PHE A 13 17.94 -2.90 -2.01
C PHE A 13 16.55 -2.87 -2.67
N THR A 14 16.32 -3.75 -3.66
CA THR A 14 15.10 -3.74 -4.49
C THR A 14 14.26 -5.00 -4.43
N LEU A 15 14.75 -6.09 -3.83
CA LEU A 15 14.07 -7.38 -3.78
C LEU A 15 12.63 -7.32 -3.24
N LEU A 16 12.39 -6.51 -2.21
CA LEU A 16 11.06 -6.40 -1.58
C LEU A 16 10.15 -5.36 -2.23
N ARG A 17 10.65 -4.58 -3.19
CA ARG A 17 9.86 -3.53 -3.88
C ARG A 17 8.60 -4.07 -4.57
N PRO A 18 8.61 -5.24 -5.26
CA PRO A 18 7.39 -5.76 -5.88
C PRO A 18 6.24 -5.97 -4.90
N VAL A 19 6.53 -6.32 -3.64
CA VAL A 19 5.52 -6.48 -2.59
C VAL A 19 4.88 -5.13 -2.23
N ILE A 20 5.71 -4.11 -2.00
CA ILE A 20 5.22 -2.74 -1.72
C ILE A 20 4.42 -2.21 -2.93
N SER A 21 4.91 -2.42 -4.16
CA SER A 21 4.21 -2.01 -5.39
C SER A 21 2.85 -2.69 -5.53
N SER A 22 2.71 -3.94 -5.10
CA SER A 22 1.43 -4.67 -5.13
C SER A 22 0.42 -4.05 -4.17
N PHE A 23 0.84 -3.70 -2.95
CA PHE A 23 -0.03 -2.99 -2.00
C PHE A 23 -0.34 -1.56 -2.42
N LEU A 24 0.59 -0.88 -3.09
CA LEU A 24 0.33 0.41 -3.73
C LEU A 24 -0.76 0.29 -4.79
N LEU A 25 -0.69 -0.72 -5.66
CA LEU A 25 -1.73 -0.96 -6.65
C LEU A 25 -3.09 -1.26 -6.00
N ILE A 26 -3.11 -2.11 -4.97
CA ILE A 26 -4.34 -2.44 -4.22
C ILE A 26 -4.96 -1.18 -3.60
N THR A 27 -4.15 -0.30 -2.99
CA THR A 27 -4.65 0.93 -2.38
C THR A 27 -5.14 1.95 -3.41
N VAL A 28 -4.48 2.06 -4.58
CA VAL A 28 -4.96 2.87 -5.71
C VAL A 28 -6.30 2.34 -6.24
N VAL A 29 -6.41 1.02 -6.43
CA VAL A 29 -7.66 0.38 -6.86
C VAL A 29 -8.77 0.62 -5.84
N LEU A 30 -8.50 0.42 -4.55
CA LEU A 30 -9.45 0.69 -3.48
C LEU A 30 -9.92 2.15 -3.49
N PHE A 31 -8.98 3.09 -3.65
CA PHE A 31 -9.31 4.51 -3.73
C PHE A 31 -10.26 4.81 -4.90
N VAL A 32 -9.95 4.32 -6.11
CA VAL A 32 -10.83 4.49 -7.28
C VAL A 32 -12.20 3.86 -7.04
N LEU A 33 -12.25 2.66 -6.45
CA LEU A 33 -13.50 1.94 -6.17
C LEU A 33 -14.42 2.71 -5.21
N VAL A 34 -13.86 3.39 -4.20
CA VAL A 34 -14.62 4.21 -3.25
C VAL A 34 -15.29 5.43 -3.92
N TRP A 35 -14.74 5.91 -5.04
CA TRP A 35 -15.32 7.00 -5.85
C TRP A 35 -16.44 6.55 -6.80
N LEU A 36 -16.55 5.26 -7.12
CA LEU A 36 -17.61 4.76 -7.99
C LEU A 36 -19.02 4.99 -7.40
N PRO A 37 -20.06 5.16 -8.23
CA PRO A 37 -21.44 5.29 -7.75
C PRO A 37 -21.87 4.06 -6.95
N LYS A 38 -22.72 4.25 -5.94
CA LYS A 38 -23.17 3.17 -5.02
C LYS A 38 -23.76 1.95 -5.75
N ALA A 39 -24.43 2.17 -6.87
CA ALA A 39 -24.97 1.09 -7.71
C ALA A 39 -23.88 0.11 -8.20
N LEU A 40 -22.64 0.56 -8.35
CA LEU A 40 -21.48 -0.25 -8.75
C LEU A 40 -20.68 -0.78 -7.55
N GLN A 41 -20.98 -0.32 -6.33
CA GLN A 41 -20.28 -0.68 -5.09
C GLN A 41 -20.95 -1.86 -4.37
N GLY A 42 -21.82 -2.64 -5.02
CA GLY A 42 -22.62 -3.70 -4.37
C GLY A 42 -21.82 -4.79 -3.63
N PHE A 43 -20.51 -4.90 -3.89
CA PHE A 43 -19.59 -5.83 -3.22
C PHE A 43 -18.71 -5.18 -2.13
N LEU A 44 -18.71 -3.84 -2.02
CA LEU A 44 -17.90 -3.11 -1.04
C LEU A 44 -18.75 -2.79 0.18
N ASN A 45 -18.28 -3.21 1.34
CA ASN A 45 -18.81 -2.77 2.62
C ASN A 45 -17.74 -1.99 3.40
N GLY A 46 -18.15 -1.22 4.41
CA GLY A 46 -17.23 -0.40 5.19
C GLY A 46 -16.16 -1.22 5.93
N PHE A 47 -16.49 -2.46 6.32
CA PHE A 47 -15.55 -3.37 6.94
C PHE A 47 -14.43 -3.79 5.96
N THR A 48 -14.77 -4.15 4.71
CA THR A 48 -13.83 -4.52 3.66
C THR A 48 -12.92 -3.34 3.33
N VAL A 49 -13.46 -2.13 3.18
CA VAL A 49 -12.66 -0.94 2.90
C VAL A 49 -11.65 -0.68 4.04
N MET A 50 -12.10 -0.77 5.29
CA MET A 50 -11.24 -0.61 6.45
C MET A 50 -10.18 -1.71 6.55
N ALA A 51 -10.58 -2.97 6.39
CA ALA A 51 -9.68 -4.12 6.50
C ALA A 51 -8.59 -4.08 5.43
N VAL A 52 -8.96 -3.83 4.17
CA VAL A 52 -7.99 -3.73 3.07
C VAL A 52 -7.03 -2.57 3.30
N ALA A 53 -7.52 -1.40 3.74
CA ALA A 53 -6.67 -0.26 4.07
C ALA A 53 -5.67 -0.58 5.18
N LEU A 54 -6.14 -1.12 6.31
CA LEU A 54 -5.29 -1.44 7.47
C LEU A 54 -4.25 -2.52 7.13
N ILE A 55 -4.66 -3.60 6.48
CA ILE A 55 -3.74 -4.67 6.05
C ILE A 55 -2.69 -4.10 5.10
N SER A 56 -3.09 -3.26 4.14
CA SER A 56 -2.14 -2.66 3.20
C SER A 56 -1.09 -1.80 3.90
N ILE A 57 -1.49 -1.00 4.89
CA ILE A 57 -0.58 -0.16 5.68
C ILE A 57 0.34 -1.04 6.55
N ILE A 58 -0.22 -1.99 7.30
CA ILE A 58 0.54 -2.83 8.24
C ILE A 58 1.58 -3.66 7.48
N ILE A 59 1.17 -4.38 6.44
CA ILE A 59 2.07 -5.26 5.70
C ILE A 59 3.12 -4.45 4.96
N SER A 60 2.77 -3.34 4.31
CA SER A 60 3.74 -2.50 3.62
C SER A 60 4.75 -1.86 4.59
N GLY A 61 4.30 -1.48 5.79
CA GLY A 61 5.18 -0.98 6.85
C GLY A 61 6.15 -2.04 7.36
N GLN A 62 5.67 -3.28 7.56
CA GLN A 62 6.54 -4.41 7.93
C GLN A 62 7.57 -4.70 6.83
N VAL A 63 7.16 -4.72 5.57
CA VAL A 63 8.07 -4.95 4.42
C VAL A 63 9.13 -3.85 4.33
N LEU A 64 8.75 -2.59 4.56
CA LEU A 64 9.68 -1.48 4.60
C LEU A 64 10.69 -1.62 5.76
N PHE A 65 10.22 -1.99 6.94
CA PHE A 65 11.05 -2.20 8.12
C PHE A 65 12.08 -3.33 7.92
N PHE A 66 11.64 -4.50 7.46
CA PHE A 66 12.56 -5.60 7.15
C PHE A 66 13.48 -5.27 5.99
N GLY A 67 13.00 -4.52 4.99
CA GLY A 67 13.82 -4.04 3.89
C GLY A 67 14.94 -3.10 4.33
N ALA A 68 14.70 -2.26 5.34
CA ALA A 68 15.72 -1.37 5.91
C ALA A 68 16.80 -2.17 6.67
N ILE A 69 16.40 -3.15 7.50
CA ILE A 69 17.35 -4.04 8.19
C ILE A 69 18.23 -4.76 7.17
N LEU A 70 17.63 -5.33 6.12
CA LEU A 70 18.39 -6.03 5.07
C LEU A 70 19.32 -5.09 4.30
N ALA A 71 18.89 -3.84 4.06
CA ALA A 71 19.74 -2.85 3.40
C ALA A 71 20.97 -2.52 4.26
N ASP A 72 20.80 -2.30 5.55
CA ASP A 72 21.89 -2.03 6.49
C ASP A 72 22.89 -3.20 6.56
N GLU A 73 22.41 -4.43 6.69
CA GLU A 73 23.25 -5.64 6.74
C GLU A 73 24.03 -5.88 5.43
N LEU A 74 23.49 -5.43 4.30
CA LEU A 74 24.12 -5.56 2.99
C LEU A 74 24.96 -4.33 2.59
N GLY A 75 25.07 -3.31 3.45
CA GLY A 75 25.77 -2.06 3.15
C GLY A 75 25.13 -1.28 1.99
N MET A 76 23.81 -1.41 1.82
CA MET A 76 23.03 -0.79 0.75
C MET A 76 22.22 0.40 1.26
N GLY A 77 21.93 1.34 0.36
CA GLY A 77 21.12 2.51 0.70
C GLY A 77 19.61 2.22 0.71
N GLY A 78 18.86 3.11 1.37
CA GLY A 78 17.40 3.14 1.32
C GLY A 78 16.88 3.53 -0.06
N GLY A 79 15.99 2.70 -0.63
CA GLY A 79 15.37 2.95 -1.93
C GLY A 79 14.04 3.72 -1.88
N SER A 80 13.35 3.82 -3.02
CA SER A 80 12.07 4.52 -3.18
C SER A 80 10.87 3.91 -2.41
N GLY A 81 11.08 2.80 -1.70
CA GLY A 81 10.03 2.08 -0.96
C GLY A 81 9.37 2.94 0.13
N PHE A 82 10.11 3.85 0.75
CA PHE A 82 9.57 4.78 1.75
C PHE A 82 8.50 5.70 1.15
N TRP A 83 8.75 6.27 -0.03
CA TRP A 83 7.80 7.14 -0.71
C TRP A 83 6.53 6.37 -1.14
N MET A 84 6.69 5.16 -1.64
CA MET A 84 5.56 4.29 -1.98
C MET A 84 4.72 3.96 -0.73
N PHE A 85 5.37 3.69 0.40
CA PHE A 85 4.69 3.46 1.67
C PHE A 85 3.90 4.69 2.15
N LEU A 86 4.46 5.91 2.02
CA LEU A 86 3.72 7.13 2.35
C LEU A 86 2.45 7.28 1.50
N VAL A 87 2.52 6.98 0.21
CA VAL A 87 1.33 6.99 -0.67
C VAL A 87 0.30 5.95 -0.21
N ILE A 88 0.74 4.75 0.17
CA ILE A 88 -0.13 3.69 0.72
C ILE A 88 -0.82 4.17 2.00
N VAL A 89 -0.12 4.86 2.90
CA VAL A 89 -0.70 5.43 4.13
C VAL A 89 -1.75 6.48 3.78
N ILE A 90 -1.43 7.44 2.90
CA ILE A 90 -2.35 8.50 2.51
C ILE A 90 -3.61 7.91 1.87
N LEU A 91 -3.47 7.07 0.84
CA LEU A 91 -4.61 6.48 0.14
C LEU A 91 -5.39 5.52 1.04
N GLY A 92 -4.69 4.73 1.85
CA GLY A 92 -5.27 3.80 2.81
C GLY A 92 -6.07 4.51 3.89
N THR A 93 -5.64 5.67 4.38
CA THR A 93 -6.41 6.45 5.36
C THR A 93 -7.56 7.24 4.70
N VAL A 94 -7.34 7.83 3.53
CA VAL A 94 -8.36 8.63 2.83
C VAL A 94 -9.51 7.77 2.30
N SER A 95 -9.25 6.54 1.84
CA SER A 95 -10.28 5.69 1.23
C SER A 95 -11.45 5.36 2.18
N PRO A 96 -11.21 4.88 3.44
CA PRO A 96 -12.28 4.71 4.42
C PRO A 96 -13.01 6.01 4.74
N ILE A 97 -12.30 7.15 4.87
CA ILE A 97 -12.89 8.45 5.19
C ILE A 97 -13.92 8.83 4.12
N ILE A 98 -13.53 8.79 2.85
CA ILE A 98 -14.43 9.10 1.72
C ILE A 98 -15.61 8.13 1.70
N TYR A 99 -15.35 6.83 1.91
CA TYR A 99 -16.40 5.81 1.92
C TYR A 99 -17.49 6.12 2.96
N PHE A 100 -17.10 6.41 4.20
CA PHE A 100 -18.05 6.67 5.28
C PHE A 100 -18.76 8.03 5.14
N MET A 101 -18.07 9.08 4.68
CA MET A 101 -18.70 10.38 4.40
C MET A 101 -19.83 10.23 3.37
N ARG A 102 -19.55 9.58 2.25
CA ARG A 102 -20.53 9.40 1.16
C ARG A 102 -21.64 8.41 1.50
N HIS A 103 -21.39 7.46 2.40
CA HIS A 103 -22.45 6.56 2.89
C HIS A 103 -23.40 7.26 3.86
N ARG A 104 -22.89 8.18 4.67
CA ARG A 104 -23.71 8.99 5.60
C ARG A 104 -24.62 9.99 4.87
N GLU A 105 -24.16 10.58 3.77
CA GLU A 105 -24.92 11.58 2.99
C GLU A 105 -26.14 11.04 2.23
N ALA A 106 -26.24 9.73 1.97
CA ALA A 106 -27.43 9.18 1.31
C ALA A 106 -28.44 8.54 2.27
N GLY A 107 -28.25 8.72 3.58
CA GLY A 107 -29.21 8.32 4.62
C GLY A 107 -30.09 9.47 5.11
N SER A 108 -30.01 10.65 4.48
CA SER A 108 -30.89 11.81 4.66
C SER A 108 -31.73 12.04 3.41
#